data_AF-A0A4S5D0E0-F1
#
_entry.id   AF-A0A4S5D0E0-F1
#
_cell.length_a   1.000
_cell.length_b   1.000
_cell.length_c   1.000
_cell.angle_alpha   90.00
_cell.angle_beta   90.00
_cell.angle_gamma   90.00
#
_symmetry.space_group_name_H-M   'P 1'
#
loop_
_entity.id
_entity.type
_entity.pdbx_description
1 polymer ?
#
loop_
_entity_poly.entity_id
_entity_poly.type
_entity_poly.pdbx_seq_one_letter_code
_entity_poly.pdbx_strand_id
1 'polypeptide(L)' 'MTTAYERTKAVIETRELLQLLGSPTGTATRDTVRDAALLLLRHYPLDIDLEISAAALPGIWAAPQR' A
#
# COMPACT_ATOMS: atom_id res chain seq x y z
N MET A 1 4.22 2.68 20.03
CA MET A 1 2.95 2.01 19.65
C MET A 1 2.41 2.74 18.45
N THR A 2 2.00 2.02 17.40
CA THR A 2 1.34 2.62 16.24
C THR A 2 -0.17 2.71 16.48
N THR A 3 -0.77 3.83 16.09
CA THR A 3 -2.21 4.10 16.21
C THR A 3 -2.98 3.47 15.06
N ALA A 4 -4.31 3.30 15.23
CA ALA A 4 -5.16 2.83 14.14
C ALA A 4 -5.08 3.74 12.91
N TYR A 5 -4.99 5.06 13.12
CA TYR A 5 -4.81 6.03 12.05
C TYR A 5 -3.51 5.80 11.27
N GLU A 6 -2.39 5.58 11.96
CA GLU A 6 -1.09 5.32 11.31
C GLU A 6 -1.10 4.03 10.48
N ARG A 7 -1.80 2.98 10.93
CA ARG A 7 -1.96 1.74 10.16
C ARG A 7 -2.81 1.92 8.92
N THR A 8 -3.96 2.60 9.04
CA THR A 8 -4.80 2.93 7.86
C THR A 8 -4.04 3.78 6.86
N LYS A 9 -3.28 4.77 7.34
CA LYS A 9 -2.44 5.62 6.50
C LYS A 9 -1.39 4.81 5.73
N ALA A 10 -0.72 3.86 6.39
CA ALA A 10 0.25 2.98 5.73
C ALA A 10 -0.38 2.18 4.58
N VAL A 11 -1.61 1.68 4.75
CA VAL A 11 -2.32 0.96 3.67
C VAL A 11 -2.59 1.87 2.47
N ILE A 12 -3.03 3.11 2.70
CA ILE A 12 -3.31 4.08 1.65
C ILE A 12 -2.02 4.44 0.89
N GLU A 13 -0.95 4.78 1.61
CA GLU A 13 0.34 5.16 1.00
C GLU A 13 0.98 3.99 0.24
N THR A 14 0.78 2.74 0.70
CA THR A 14 1.25 1.53 -0.02
C THR A 14 0.56 1.40 -1.36
N ARG A 15 -0.74 1.72 -1.42
CA ARG A 15 -1.50 1.69 -2.65
C ARG A 15 -0.93 2.66 -3.68
N GLU A 16 -0.71 3.90 -3.27
CA GLU A 16 -0.25 4.97 -4.15
C GLU A 16 1.12 4.63 -4.73
N LEU A 17 2.00 4.06 -3.90
CA LEU A 17 3.29 3.54 -4.37
C LEU A 17 3.14 2.43 -5.42
N LEU A 18 2.30 1.42 -5.16
CA LEU A 18 2.11 0.31 -6.09
C LEU A 18 1.47 0.77 -7.41
N GLN A 19 0.57 1.75 -7.37
CA GLN A 19 -0.02 2.35 -8.56
C GLN A 19 1.01 3.13 -9.38
N LEU A 20 1.90 3.88 -8.71
CA LEU A 20 3.01 4.58 -9.34
C LEU A 20 3.96 3.59 -10.05
N LEU A 21 4.27 2.48 -9.39
CA LEU A 21 5.10 1.39 -9.93
C LEU A 21 4.47 0.67 -11.12
N GLY A 22 3.15 0.49 -11.11
CA GLY A 22 2.41 -0.14 -12.20
C GLY A 22 2.11 0.77 -13.38
N SER A 23 2.41 2.07 -13.28
CA SER A 23 2.16 3.04 -14.36
C SER A 23 3.13 2.83 -15.53
N PRO A 24 2.64 2.68 -16.77
CA PRO A 24 3.49 2.48 -17.95
C PRO A 24 4.37 3.70 -18.29
N THR A 25 4.01 4.87 -17.79
CA THR A 25 4.86 6.07 -17.76
C THR A 25 5.79 5.98 -16.55
N GLY A 26 6.89 5.25 -16.69
CA GLY A 26 7.89 5.00 -15.65
C GLY A 26 8.58 6.28 -15.15
N THR A 27 7.90 7.06 -14.32
CA THR A 27 8.45 8.21 -13.58
C THR A 27 8.94 7.83 -12.19
N ALA A 28 8.59 6.63 -11.71
CA ALA A 28 9.08 6.08 -10.46
C ALA A 28 10.57 5.70 -10.60
N THR A 29 11.44 6.42 -9.90
CA THR A 29 12.85 6.02 -9.80
C THR A 29 13.00 4.96 -8.70
N ARG A 30 14.06 4.15 -8.78
CA ARG A 30 14.34 3.12 -7.77
C ARG A 30 14.38 3.67 -6.34
N ASP A 31 14.80 4.92 -6.18
CA ASP A 31 14.92 5.57 -4.88
C ASP A 31 13.56 6.02 -4.33
N THR A 32 12.64 6.54 -5.15
CA THR A 32 11.28 6.87 -4.69
C THR A 32 10.53 5.63 -4.22
N VAL A 33 10.79 4.50 -4.87
CA VAL A 33 10.22 3.20 -4.49
C VAL A 33 10.78 2.70 -3.17
N ARG A 34 12.09 2.85 -2.97
CA ARG A 34 12.76 2.45 -1.72
C ARG A 34 12.25 3.28 -0.55
N ASP A 35 12.16 4.59 -0.70
CA ASP A 35 11.75 5.49 0.39
C ASP A 35 10.30 5.23 0.81
N ALA A 36 9.42 5.02 -0.15
CA ALA A 36 8.04 4.64 0.13
C ALA A 36 7.97 3.26 0.80
N ALA A 37 8.71 2.24 0.32
CA ALA A 37 8.75 0.94 0.99
C ALA A 37 9.24 1.01 2.45
N LEU A 38 10.26 1.83 2.73
CA LEU A 38 10.78 2.05 4.09
C LEU A 38 9.76 2.73 5.01
N LEU A 39 8.98 3.68 4.48
CA LEU A 39 7.91 4.36 5.22
C LEU A 39 6.79 3.37 5.59
N LEU A 40 6.48 2.45 4.68
CA LEU A 40 5.42 1.45 4.84
C LEU A 40 5.80 0.33 5.81
N LEU A 41 7.06 -0.13 5.74
CA LEU A 41 7.59 -1.11 6.68
C LEU A 41 7.66 -0.57 8.12
N ARG A 42 7.74 0.76 8.30
CA ARG A 42 7.71 1.39 9.63
C ARG A 42 6.36 1.23 10.33
N HIS A 43 5.28 1.11 9.57
CA HIS A 43 3.92 1.02 10.06
C HIS A 43 3.20 -0.18 9.45
N TYR A 44 3.75 -1.38 9.66
CA TYR A 44 3.20 -2.60 9.08
C TYR A 44 1.72 -2.78 9.49
N PRO A 45 0.79 -2.83 8.53
CA PRO A 45 -0.62 -3.04 8.82
C PRO A 45 -0.85 -4.45 9.36
N LEU A 46 -1.89 -4.63 10.16
CA LEU A 46 -2.32 -5.96 10.59
C LEU A 46 -3.12 -6.63 9.47
N ASP A 47 -3.25 -7.96 9.53
CA ASP A 47 -4.04 -8.72 8.55
C ASP A 47 -5.47 -8.18 8.41
N ILE A 48 -6.09 -7.77 9.52
CA ILE A 48 -7.42 -7.16 9.52
C ILE A 48 -7.48 -5.82 8.77
N ASP A 49 -6.41 -5.02 8.82
CA ASP A 49 -6.34 -3.75 8.10
C ASP A 49 -6.27 -4.01 6.58
N LEU A 50 -5.64 -5.12 6.17
CA LEU A 50 -5.58 -5.58 4.78
C LEU A 50 -6.94 -6.12 4.31
N GLU A 51 -7.61 -6.95 5.12
CA GLU A 51 -8.94 -7.49 4.81
C GLU A 51 -9.99 -6.39 4.64
N ILE A 52 -10.01 -5.40 5.53
CA ILE A 52 -10.93 -4.25 5.45
C ILE A 52 -10.64 -3.43 4.18
N SER A 53 -9.36 -3.19 3.87
CA SER A 53 -8.96 -2.47 2.65
C SER A 53 -9.37 -3.22 1.38
N ALA A 54 -9.23 -4.55 1.37
CA ALA A 54 -9.66 -5.42 0.27
C ALA A 54 -11.18 -5.41 0.09
N ALA A 55 -11.94 -5.44 1.18
CA ALA A 55 -13.40 -5.32 1.13
C ALA A 55 -13.86 -3.95 0.64
N ALA A 56 -13.17 -2.87 1.01
CA ALA A 56 -13.51 -1.50 0.60
C ALA A 56 -13.14 -1.19 -0.86
N LEU A 57 -12.05 -1.78 -1.37
CA LEU A 57 -11.51 -1.50 -2.71
C LEU A 57 -11.15 -2.80 -3.45
N PRO A 58 -12.14 -3.66 -3.73
CA PRO A 58 -11.90 -5.01 -4.25
C PRO A 58 -11.22 -5.02 -5.63
N GLY A 59 -11.50 -4.05 -6.50
CA GLY A 59 -10.87 -3.97 -7.82
C GLY A 59 -9.36 -3.70 -7.81
N ILE A 60 -8.76 -3.49 -6.63
CA ILE A 60 -7.36 -3.12 -6.48
C ILE A 60 -6.66 -4.06 -5.50
N TRP A 61 -7.30 -4.39 -4.39
CA TRP A 61 -6.72 -5.16 -3.31
C TRP A 61 -7.26 -6.58 -3.19
N ALA A 62 -8.35 -6.92 -3.87
CA ALA A 62 -8.81 -8.31 -3.87
C ALA A 62 -7.75 -9.19 -4.53
N ALA A 63 -7.60 -10.40 -3.99
CA ALA A 63 -6.80 -11.41 -4.65
C ALA A 63 -7.32 -11.57 -6.10
N PRO A 64 -6.42 -11.56 -7.10
CA PRO A 64 -6.85 -11.74 -8.48
C PRO A 64 -7.60 -13.06 -8.59
N GLN A 65 -8.78 -13.02 -9.22
CA GLN A 65 -9.49 -14.25 -9.54
C GLN A 65 -8.62 -15.04 -10.54
N ARG A 66 -8.29 -16.28 -10.17
CA ARG A 66 -7.54 -17.20 -11.05
C ARG A 66 -8.38 -17.59 -12.25
#